data_AF-A0A269PDE1-F1
#
_entry.id   AF-A0A269PDE1-F1
#
_cell.length_a   1.000
_cell.length_b   1.000
_cell.length_c   1.000
_cell.angle_alpha   90.00
_cell.angle_beta   90.00
_cell.angle_gamma   90.00
#
_symmetry.space_group_name_H-M   'P 1'
#
loop_
_entity.id
_entity.type
_entity.pdbx_description
1 polymer ?
#
loop_
_entity_poly.entity_id
_entity_poly.type
_entity_poly.pdbx_seq_one_letter_code
_entity_poly.pdbx_strand_id
1 'polypeptide(L)'
;MLSDNDITAYDNNTVTFKYQDSQTKKTATRTLPVLKFLWLILQHVLPKGLQRVRDCGYLRGNAHKLRQRIQILLMNTKSWTIPEKKDKPKAVRICPCCQHPMHCEGIVC
;
A
#
# COMPACT_ATOMS: atom_id res chain seq x y z
N MET A 1 1.10 -6.74 12.28
CA MET A 1 -0.27 -6.86 12.82
C MET A 1 -0.32 -8.24 13.44
N LEU A 2 -0.61 -8.35 14.73
CA LEU A 2 -0.57 -9.62 15.46
C LEU A 2 -1.77 -10.48 15.03
N SER A 3 -1.54 -11.75 14.70
CA SER A 3 -2.61 -12.72 14.44
C SER A 3 -3.00 -13.41 15.76
N ASP A 4 -4.25 -13.88 15.89
CA ASP A 4 -4.67 -14.67 17.05
C ASP A 4 -3.82 -15.95 17.20
N ASN A 5 -3.34 -16.51 16.08
CA ASN A 5 -2.43 -17.66 16.06
C ASN A 5 -1.05 -17.36 16.68
N ASP A 6 -0.69 -16.10 16.85
CA ASP A 6 0.59 -15.71 17.44
C ASP A 6 0.55 -15.70 18.98
N ILE A 7 -0.64 -15.82 19.59
CA ILE A 7 -0.81 -15.90 21.05
C ILE A 7 -0.53 -17.35 21.49
N THR A 8 0.53 -17.56 22.26
CA THR A 8 1.00 -18.90 22.64
C THR A 8 0.59 -19.32 24.03
N ALA A 9 0.35 -18.37 24.95
CA ALA A 9 -0.10 -18.67 26.31
C ALA A 9 -0.81 -17.48 26.96
N TYR A 10 -1.70 -17.77 27.91
CA TYR A 10 -2.45 -16.80 28.70
C TYR A 10 -2.66 -17.34 30.12
N ASP A 11 -2.37 -16.51 31.13
CA ASP A 11 -2.42 -16.90 32.55
C ASP A 11 -3.23 -15.87 33.38
N ASN A 12 -4.33 -15.35 32.82
CA ASN A 12 -5.21 -14.30 33.39
C ASN A 12 -4.57 -12.93 33.73
N ASN A 13 -3.30 -12.89 34.11
CA ASN A 13 -2.55 -11.68 34.40
C ASN A 13 -1.59 -11.32 33.28
N THR A 14 -1.13 -12.31 32.51
CA THR A 14 -0.17 -12.11 31.42
C THR A 14 -0.54 -12.87 30.15
N VAL A 15 -0.10 -12.34 29.01
CA VAL A 15 -0.21 -12.91 27.67
C VAL A 15 1.19 -13.10 27.12
N THR A 16 1.48 -14.29 26.59
CA THR A 16 2.70 -14.57 25.83
C THR A 16 2.36 -14.70 24.36
N PHE A 17 3.04 -13.92 23.51
CA PHE A 17 2.80 -13.91 22.07
C PHE A 17 4.09 -13.79 21.27
N LYS A 18 4.06 -14.31 20.05
CA LYS A 18 5.13 -14.18 19.06
C LYS A 18 4.97 -12.86 18.29
N TYR A 19 6.08 -12.24 17.95
CA TYR A 19 6.10 -11.03 17.13
C TYR A 19 7.35 -11.02 16.25
N GLN A 20 7.28 -10.27 15.15
CA GLN A 20 8.46 -10.01 14.33
C GLN A 20 9.14 -8.72 14.82
N ASP A 21 10.40 -8.82 15.19
CA ASP A 21 11.20 -7.67 15.58
C ASP A 21 11.41 -6.74 14.37
N SER A 22 11.15 -5.44 14.54
CA SER A 22 11.18 -4.48 13.44
C SER A 22 12.59 -4.21 12.92
N GLN A 23 13.61 -4.31 13.79
CA GLN A 23 15.00 -4.05 13.47
C GLN A 23 15.66 -5.29 12.89
N THR A 24 15.49 -6.45 13.53
CA THR A 24 16.19 -7.68 13.14
C THR A 24 15.39 -8.56 12.17
N LYS A 25 14.10 -8.27 11.97
CA LYS A 25 13.16 -9.06 11.17
C LYS A 25 12.97 -10.51 11.63
N LYS A 26 13.51 -10.88 12.80
CA LYS A 26 13.38 -12.23 13.36
C LYS A 26 12.11 -12.35 14.19
N THR A 27 11.55 -13.55 14.22
CA THR A 27 10.44 -13.89 15.11
C THR A 27 10.99 -14.08 16.53
N ALA A 28 10.42 -13.34 17.48
CA ALA A 28 10.72 -13.44 18.89
C ALA A 28 9.43 -13.61 19.68
N THR A 29 9.55 -14.01 20.94
CA THR A 29 8.41 -14.19 21.84
C THR A 29 8.55 -13.24 23.02
N ARG A 30 7.43 -12.65 23.47
CA ARG A 30 7.41 -11.78 24.64
C ARG A 30 6.17 -12.03 25.49
N THR A 31 6.34 -11.88 26.80
CA THR A 31 5.26 -11.93 27.78
C THR A 31 4.96 -10.52 28.31
N LEU A 32 3.68 -10.16 28.39
CA LEU A 32 3.20 -8.86 28.86
C LEU A 32 1.97 -9.01 29.76
N PRO A 33 1.75 -8.08 30.70
CA PRO A 33 0.47 -7.96 31.39
C PRO A 33 -0.68 -7.75 30.40
N VAL A 34 -1.85 -8.33 30.68
CA VAL A 34 -3.04 -8.29 29.80
C VAL A 34 -3.40 -6.86 29.37
N LEU A 35 -3.42 -5.91 30.31
CA LEU A 35 -3.71 -4.50 30.04
C LEU A 35 -2.71 -3.87 29.05
N LYS A 36 -1.41 -4.16 29.21
CA LYS A 36 -0.37 -3.65 28.30
C LYS A 36 -0.50 -4.28 26.91
N PHE A 37 -0.84 -5.56 26.85
CA PHE A 37 -1.10 -6.26 25.60
C PHE A 37 -2.30 -5.66 24.85
N LEU A 38 -3.43 -5.46 25.53
CA LEU A 38 -4.62 -4.83 24.94
C LEU A 38 -4.33 -3.42 24.43
N TRP A 39 -3.57 -2.62 25.19
CA TRP A 39 -3.19 -1.28 24.77
C TRP A 39 -2.34 -1.25 23.49
N LEU A 40 -1.47 -2.25 23.28
CA LEU A 40 -0.69 -2.38 22.04
C LEU A 40 -1.59 -2.72 20.83
N ILE A 41 -2.59 -3.57 21.01
CA ILE A 41 -3.53 -3.90 19.92
C ILE A 41 -4.38 -2.67 19.57
N LEU A 42 -4.92 -2.00 20.58
CA LEU A 42 -5.82 -0.87 20.39
C LEU A 42 -5.15 0.32 19.66
N GLN A 43 -3.84 0.51 19.76
CA GLN A 43 -3.11 1.51 18.97
C GLN A 43 -3.20 1.29 17.46
N HIS A 44 -3.35 0.04 17.03
CA HIS A 44 -3.41 -0.32 15.63
C HIS A 44 -4.84 -0.44 15.09
N VAL A 45 -5.83 -0.41 15.98
CA VAL A 45 -7.26 -0.42 15.61
C VAL A 45 -7.72 1.03 15.48
N LEU A 46 -8.31 1.35 14.33
CA LEU A 46 -8.88 2.68 14.12
C LEU A 46 -10.06 2.89 15.09
N PRO A 47 -10.18 4.05 15.76
CA PRO A 47 -11.28 4.30 16.69
C PRO A 47 -12.63 4.07 16.00
N LYS A 48 -13.59 3.48 16.72
CA LYS A 48 -14.95 3.29 16.19
C LYS A 48 -15.51 4.63 15.71
N GLY A 49 -16.09 4.64 14.51
CA GLY A 49 -16.63 5.84 13.87
C GLY A 49 -15.65 6.59 12.96
N LEU A 50 -14.35 6.26 13.01
CA LEU A 50 -13.40 6.74 12.02
C LEU A 50 -13.12 5.60 11.03
N GLN A 51 -13.29 5.88 9.74
CA GLN A 51 -12.94 4.95 8.66
C GLN A 51 -11.62 5.38 8.04
N ARG A 52 -10.72 4.43 7.77
CA ARG A 52 -9.47 4.73 7.06
C ARG A 52 -9.83 5.10 5.63
N VAL A 53 -9.83 6.39 5.32
CA VAL A 53 -10.09 6.88 3.98
C VAL A 53 -8.82 6.72 3.16
N ARG A 54 -8.78 5.71 2.29
CA ARG A 54 -7.65 5.48 1.37
C ARG A 54 -7.74 6.35 0.12
N ASP A 55 -8.95 6.78 -0.24
CA ASP A 55 -9.26 7.42 -1.51
C ASP A 55 -10.40 8.44 -1.36
N CYS A 56 -10.10 9.63 -0.83
CA CYS A 56 -11.05 10.76 -0.86
C CYS A 56 -10.63 11.85 -1.85
N GLY A 57 -11.62 12.59 -2.32
CA GLY A 57 -11.42 13.75 -3.18
C GLY A 57 -11.25 13.42 -4.66
N TYR A 58 -10.98 14.46 -5.44
CA TYR A 58 -10.94 14.42 -6.91
C TYR A 58 -9.69 13.73 -7.47
N LEU A 59 -8.67 13.51 -6.63
CA LEU A 59 -7.38 12.92 -7.01
C LEU A 59 -7.27 11.42 -6.75
N ARG A 60 -8.32 10.78 -6.21
CA ARG A 60 -8.34 9.34 -5.95
C ARG A 60 -8.17 8.53 -7.25
N GLY A 61 -7.54 7.35 -7.15
CA GLY A 61 -7.22 6.52 -8.33
C GLY A 61 -8.43 6.24 -9.23
N ASN A 62 -9.62 6.02 -8.65
CA ASN A 62 -10.83 5.71 -9.40
C ASN A 62 -11.67 6.94 -9.82
N ALA A 63 -11.19 8.18 -9.60
CA ALA A 63 -11.93 9.41 -9.94
C ALA A 63 -11.62 9.96 -11.34
N HIS A 64 -10.97 9.19 -12.23
CA HIS A 64 -10.53 9.65 -13.55
C HIS A 64 -11.62 10.37 -14.37
N LYS A 65 -12.84 9.82 -14.43
CA LYS A 65 -13.97 10.43 -15.17
C LYS A 65 -14.39 11.78 -14.58
N LEU A 66 -14.48 11.88 -13.26
CA LEU A 66 -14.84 13.12 -12.57
C LEU A 66 -13.73 14.18 -12.73
N ARG A 67 -12.47 13.77 -12.59
CA ARG A 67 -11.30 14.63 -12.81
C ARG A 67 -11.27 15.18 -14.24
N GLN A 68 -11.55 14.35 -15.24
CA GLN A 68 -11.61 14.78 -16.64
C GLN A 68 -12.72 15.82 -16.87
N ARG A 69 -13.90 15.64 -16.27
CA ARG A 69 -15.01 16.62 -16.35
C ARG A 69 -14.62 17.96 -15.73
N ILE A 70 -13.99 17.94 -14.56
CA ILE A 70 -13.51 19.15 -13.88
C ILE A 70 -12.44 19.85 -14.73
N GLN A 71 -11.50 19.10 -15.31
CA GLN A 71 -10.49 19.64 -16.22
C GLN A 71 -11.13 20.30 -17.44
N ILE A 72 -12.10 19.68 -18.10
CA ILE A 72 -12.80 20.28 -19.25
C ILE A 72 -13.55 21.55 -18.85
N LEU A 73 -14.20 21.55 -17.68
CA LEU A 73 -14.97 22.70 -17.20
C LEU A 73 -14.07 23.89 -16.83
N LEU A 74 -12.89 23.63 -16.25
CA LEU A 74 -11.99 24.65 -15.73
C LEU A 74 -10.88 25.06 -16.71
N MET A 75 -10.51 24.21 -17.66
CA MET A 75 -9.54 24.56 -18.69
C MET A 75 -10.22 25.41 -19.75
N ASN A 76 -9.74 26.64 -19.93
CA ASN A 76 -10.16 27.53 -21.00
C ASN A 76 -10.00 26.82 -22.35
N THR A 77 -11.10 26.36 -22.94
CA THR A 77 -11.14 25.46 -24.10
C THR A 77 -10.67 26.08 -25.40
N LYS A 78 -10.31 27.36 -25.39
CA LYS A 78 -9.89 28.11 -26.59
C LYS A 78 -8.63 27.57 -27.27
N SER A 79 -7.77 26.82 -26.57
CA SER A 79 -6.56 26.22 -27.15
C SER A 79 -6.47 24.69 -26.99
N TRP A 80 -7.57 24.02 -26.61
CA TRP A 80 -7.54 22.57 -26.41
C TRP A 80 -7.68 21.84 -27.74
N THR A 81 -6.54 21.47 -28.33
CA THR A 81 -6.50 20.53 -29.46
C THR A 81 -6.54 19.10 -28.92
N ILE A 82 -7.34 18.24 -29.56
CA ILE A 82 -7.35 16.81 -29.24
C ILE A 82 -5.94 16.29 -29.57
N PRO A 83 -5.16 15.81 -28.58
CA PRO A 83 -3.85 15.26 -28.88
C PRO A 83 -4.05 14.03 -29.75
N GLU A 84 -3.50 14.09 -30.96
CA GLU A 84 -3.48 12.96 -31.87
C GLU A 84 -2.87 11.76 -31.15
N LYS A 85 -3.55 10.62 -31.21
CA LYS A 85 -3.15 9.41 -30.50
C LYS A 85 -1.91 8.85 -31.19
N LYS A 86 -0.74 9.41 -30.86
CA LYS A 86 0.55 8.89 -31.36
C LYS A 86 0.74 7.50 -30.76
N ASP A 87 0.89 6.50 -31.61
CA ASP A 87 1.32 5.18 -31.18
C ASP A 87 2.65 5.33 -30.45
N LYS A 88 2.62 5.12 -29.14
CA LYS A 88 3.82 5.20 -28.32
C LYS A 88 4.70 4.02 -28.75
N PRO A 89 5.96 4.25 -29.16
CA PRO A 89 6.85 3.15 -29.43
C PRO A 89 6.97 2.29 -28.17
N LYS A 90 6.93 0.96 -28.34
CA LYS A 90 7.16 0.03 -27.23
C LYS A 90 8.53 0.37 -26.63
N ALA A 91 8.60 0.52 -25.31
CA ALA A 91 9.86 0.82 -24.64
C ALA A 91 10.79 -0.39 -24.79
N VAL A 92 11.83 -0.26 -25.62
CA VAL A 92 12.89 -1.27 -25.77
C VAL A 92 13.99 -0.94 -24.77
N ARG A 93 14.42 -1.95 -23.99
CA ARG A 93 15.60 -1.85 -23.12
C ARG A 93 16.76 -2.56 -23.81
N ILE A 94 17.93 -1.92 -23.84
CA ILE A 94 19.14 -2.45 -24.48
C ILE A 94 20.07 -2.99 -23.39
N CYS A 95 20.69 -4.16 -23.56
CA CYS A 95 21.70 -4.64 -22.60
C CYS A 95 22.92 -3.73 -22.65
N PRO A 96 23.42 -3.20 -21.52
CA PRO A 96 24.67 -2.44 -21.48
C PRO A 96 25.89 -3.29 -21.87
N CYS A 97 25.76 -4.62 -21.83
CA CYS A 97 26.82 -5.59 -22.09
C CYS A 97 27.07 -5.84 -23.59
N CYS A 98 25.99 -6.12 -24.33
CA CYS A 98 26.05 -6.60 -25.71
C CYS A 98 25.26 -5.71 -26.68
N GLN A 99 24.61 -4.66 -26.20
CA GLN A 99 23.80 -3.73 -26.99
C GLN A 99 22.61 -4.37 -27.75
N HIS A 100 22.17 -5.56 -27.33
CA HIS A 100 20.99 -6.21 -27.91
C HIS A 100 19.71 -5.88 -27.11
N PRO A 101 18.52 -5.93 -27.75
CA PRO A 101 17.23 -5.78 -27.07
C PRO A 101 17.04 -6.85 -26.00
N MET A 102 16.72 -6.45 -24.78
CA MET A 102 16.41 -7.36 -23.69
C MET A 102 14.96 -7.83 -23.76
N HIS A 103 14.75 -9.12 -23.57
CA HIS A 103 13.41 -9.71 -23.40
C HIS A 103 12.98 -9.58 -21.94
N CYS A 104 11.78 -9.08 -21.68
CA CYS A 104 11.24 -8.98 -20.32
C CYS A 104 10.62 -10.32 -19.93
N GLU A 105 11.25 -11.07 -19.03
CA GLU A 105 10.73 -12.38 -18.56
C GLU A 105 9.71 -12.28 -17.42
N GLY A 106 9.40 -11.07 -16.93
CA GLY A 106 8.45 -10.87 -15.83
C GLY A 106 9.07 -11.00 -14.45
N ILE A 107 8.25 -11.20 -13.42
CA ILE A 107 8.69 -11.44 -12.04
C ILE A 107 8.64 -12.95 -11.81
N VAL A 108 9.79 -13.56 -11.55
CA VAL A 108 9.87 -14.95 -11.09
C VAL A 108 9.60 -14.94 -9.58
N CYS A 109 8.45 -15.47 -9.18
CA CYS A 109 8.06 -15.65 -7.77
C CYS A 109 8.61 -16.97 -7.22
#